data_AF-F0YC02-F1
#
_entry.id   AF-F0YC02-F1
#
_cell.length_a   1.000
_cell.length_b   1.000
_cell.length_c   1.000
_cell.angle_alpha   90.00
_cell.angle_beta   90.00
_cell.angle_gamma   90.00
#
_symmetry.space_group_name_H-M   'P 1'
#
loop_
_entity.id
_entity.type
_entity.pdbx_description
1 polymer ?
#
loop_
_entity_poly.entity_id
_entity_poly.type
_entity_poly.pdbx_seq_one_letter_code
_entity_poly.pdbx_strand_id
1 'polypeptide(L)' 'MGWRATALYDCAPDADDELGFKAGDCILVTDDSDPSWFRGECGGAEGVFPSNYI' A
#
# COMPACT_ATOMS: atom_id res chain seq x y z
N MET A 1 -1.94 13.00 8.82
CA MET A 1 -2.66 11.88 9.48
C MET A 1 -3.01 10.92 8.37
N GLY A 2 -2.53 9.68 8.43
CA GLY A 2 -2.84 8.66 7.44
C GLY A 2 -4.30 8.20 7.51
N TRP A 3 -4.72 7.44 6.51
CA TRP A 3 -6.07 6.86 6.43
C TRP A 3 -5.97 5.37 6.10
N ARG A 4 -7.02 4.62 6.44
CA ARG A 4 -7.06 3.17 6.20
C ARG A 4 -7.86 2.86 4.96
N ALA A 5 -7.33 1.98 4.14
CA ALA A 5 -7.95 1.48 2.92
C ALA A 5 -7.93 -0.05 2.90
N THR A 6 -8.80 -0.65 2.09
CA THR A 6 -8.81 -2.09 1.88
C THR A 6 -8.22 -2.40 0.52
N ALA A 7 -7.22 -3.26 0.45
CA ALA A 7 -6.64 -3.69 -0.82
C ALA A 7 -7.71 -4.38 -1.70
N LEU A 8 -7.84 -3.93 -2.94
CA LEU A 8 -8.72 -4.51 -3.96
C LEU A 8 -8.05 -5.68 -4.70
N TYR A 9 -6.71 -5.69 -4.73
CA TYR A 9 -5.89 -6.69 -5.43
C TYR A 9 -4.70 -7.12 -4.59
N ASP A 10 -4.12 -8.27 -4.92
CA ASP A 10 -2.84 -8.71 -4.37
C ASP A 10 -1.71 -7.85 -4.93
N CYS A 11 -0.82 -7.36 -4.05
CA CYS A 11 0.44 -6.73 -4.46
C CYS A 11 1.60 -7.65 -4.08
N ALA A 12 2.31 -8.15 -5.10
CA ALA A 12 3.56 -8.86 -4.92
C ALA A 12 4.69 -7.86 -5.22
N PRO A 13 5.52 -7.50 -4.22
CA PRO A 13 6.55 -6.49 -4.42
C PRO A 13 7.64 -7.03 -5.34
N ASP A 14 7.96 -6.26 -6.38
CA ASP A 14 9.04 -6.52 -7.34
C ASP A 14 10.37 -5.89 -6.90
N ALA A 15 10.32 -4.89 -6.01
CA ALA A 15 11.48 -4.20 -5.44
C ALA A 15 11.40 -4.11 -3.90
N ASP A 16 12.56 -3.92 -3.25
CA ASP A 16 12.68 -3.90 -1.77
C ASP A 16 11.92 -2.74 -1.11
N ASP A 17 11.57 -1.69 -1.86
CA ASP A 17 10.81 -0.53 -1.38
C ASP A 17 9.30 -0.66 -1.62
N GLU A 18 8.85 -1.70 -2.30
CA GLU A 18 7.43 -1.96 -2.53
C GLU A 18 6.77 -2.68 -1.35
N LEU A 19 5.51 -2.31 -1.06
CA LEU A 19 4.72 -2.92 0.01
C LEU A 19 3.97 -4.14 -0.53
N GLY A 20 4.26 -5.31 0.04
CA GLY A 20 3.48 -6.53 -0.24
C GLY A 20 2.24 -6.67 0.63
N PHE A 21 1.12 -7.07 0.03
CA PHE A 21 -0.16 -7.34 0.72
C PHE A 21 -1.10 -8.20 -0.13
N LYS A 22 -2.19 -8.69 0.48
CA LYS A 22 -3.25 -9.46 -0.17
C LYS A 22 -4.54 -8.66 -0.33
N ALA A 23 -5.33 -8.99 -1.35
CA ALA A 23 -6.66 -8.44 -1.50
C ALA A 23 -7.49 -8.69 -0.21
N GLY A 24 -8.13 -7.64 0.29
CA GLY A 24 -8.85 -7.64 1.56
C GLY A 24 -8.03 -7.20 2.77
N ASP A 25 -6.71 -7.07 2.66
CA ASP A 25 -5.88 -6.52 3.75
C ASP A 25 -6.19 -5.04 3.98
N CYS A 26 -6.08 -4.61 5.24
CA CYS A 26 -6.22 -3.21 5.61
C CYS A 26 -4.84 -2.53 5.60
N ILE A 27 -4.67 -1.56 4.71
CA ILE A 27 -3.44 -0.78 4.56
C ILE A 27 -3.63 0.56 5.24
N LEU A 28 -2.65 0.98 6.05
CA LEU A 28 -2.56 2.37 6.53
C LEU A 28 -1.78 3.19 5.50
N VAL A 29 -2.47 4.02 4.73
CA VAL A 29 -1.85 4.98 3.80
C VAL A 29 -1.24 6.12 4.61
N THR A 30 0.08 6.28 4.53
CA THR A 30 0.86 7.28 5.27
C THR A 30 1.29 8.47 4.41
N ASP A 31 1.40 8.28 3.10
CA ASP A 31 1.72 9.35 2.13
C ASP A 31 0.98 9.09 0.80
N ASP A 32 0.17 10.05 0.36
CA ASP A 32 -0.56 10.06 -0.91
C ASP A 32 -0.17 11.24 -1.82
N SER A 33 1.01 11.84 -1.59
CA SER A 33 1.46 13.02 -2.34
C SER A 33 1.79 12.73 -3.81
N ASP A 34 2.16 11.49 -4.14
CA ASP A 34 2.25 11.02 -5.53
C ASP A 34 0.93 10.32 -5.93
N PRO A 35 0.24 10.80 -6.98
CA PRO A 35 -1.05 10.25 -7.39
C PRO A 35 -0.97 8.83 -7.97
N SER A 36 0.21 8.36 -8.36
CA SER A 36 0.42 7.02 -8.93
C SER A 36 0.89 6.01 -7.88
N TRP A 37 1.58 6.49 -6.84
CA TRP A 37 2.22 5.64 -5.82
C TRP A 37 1.94 6.18 -4.43
N PHE A 38 1.26 5.37 -3.63
CA PHE A 38 1.07 5.68 -2.22
C PHE A 38 2.12 4.95 -1.39
N ARG A 39 2.51 5.55 -0.27
CA ARG A 39 3.26 4.88 0.78
C ARG A 39 2.31 4.45 1.88
N GLY A 40 2.48 3.24 2.39
CA GLY A 40 1.70 2.76 3.50
C GLY A 40 2.34 1.63 4.28
N GLU A 41 1.60 1.19 5.31
CA GLU A 41 1.99 0.12 6.21
C GLU A 41 0.93 -1.00 6.17
N CYS A 42 1.37 -2.25 6.08
CA CYS A 42 0.54 -3.45 6.18
C CYS A 42 1.33 -4.59 6.82
N GLY A 43 0.74 -5.29 7.80
CA GLY A 43 1.37 -6.47 8.40
C GLY A 43 2.73 -6.24 9.07
N GLY A 44 3.03 -4.99 9.47
CA GLY A 44 4.33 -4.59 10.03
C GLY A 44 5.43 -4.31 8.99
N ALA A 45 5.10 -4.35 7.69
CA ALA A 45 5.95 -3.86 6.62
C ALA A 45 5.49 -2.45 6.18
N GLU A 46 6.43 -1.65 5.67
CA GLU A 46 6.17 -0.34 5.07
C GLU A 46 6.81 -0.29 3.68
N GLY A 47 6.12 0.33 2.71
CA GLY A 47 6.62 0.49 1.36
C GLY A 47 5.67 1.28 0.48
N VAL A 48 6.01 1.41 -0.80
CA VAL A 48 5.16 2.03 -1.82
C VAL A 48 4.32 1.00 -2.56
N PHE A 49 3.16 1.40 -3.05
CA PHE A 49 2.29 0.55 -3.86
C PHE A 49 1.45 1.40 -4.82
N PRO A 50 0.94 0.83 -5.93
CA PRO A 50 0.12 1.57 -6.88
C PRO A 50 -1.16 2.09 -6.22
N SER A 51 -1.46 3.38 -6.38
CA SER A 51 -2.62 4.02 -5.74
C SER A 51 -3.96 3.40 -6.14
N ASN A 52 -4.02 2.71 -7.29
CA ASN A 52 -5.21 2.05 -7.80
C ASN A 52 -5.43 0.62 -7.23
N TYR A 53 -4.64 0.19 -6.24
CA TYR A 53 -4.80 -1.11 -5.58
C TYR A 53 -5.72 -1.06 -4.36
N ILE A 54 -6.24 0.11 -4.01
CA ILE A 54 -7.11 0.36 -2.87
C ILE A 54 -8.41 1.06 -3.27
#